data_AF-A0A976CC03-F1
#
_entry.id   AF-A0A976CC03-F1
#
_cell.length_a   1.000
_cell.length_b   1.000
_cell.length_c   1.000
_cell.angle_alpha   90.00
_cell.angle_beta   90.00
_cell.angle_gamma   90.00
#
_symmetry.space_group_name_H-M   'P 1'
#
loop_
_entity.id
_entity.type
_entity.pdbx_description
1 polymer ?
#
loop_
_entity_poly.entity_id
_entity_poly.type
_entity_poly.pdbx_seq_one_letter_code
_entity_poly.pdbx_strand_id
1 'polypeptide(L)'
;MNSRERILQKITKALEIPTDKPIAKPDFKHSPYIDFTEKQCEVAFADAYNKGKGEFYFCETLENFLSTLKNYLFKRKLEKIFIWEDYLQELAKF
;
A
#
# COMPACT_ATOMS: atom_id res chain seq x y z
N MET A 1 39.33 27.82 -19.83
CA MET A 1 38.55 27.17 -18.77
C MET A 1 38.00 25.86 -19.29
N ASN A 2 38.38 24.75 -18.66
CA ASN A 2 37.96 23.39 -19.01
C ASN A 2 36.52 23.16 -18.50
N SER A 3 35.73 22.33 -19.20
CA SER A 3 34.35 21.98 -18.84
C SER A 3 34.22 21.49 -17.38
N ARG A 4 35.23 20.79 -16.86
CA ARG A 4 35.29 20.36 -15.45
C ARG A 4 35.27 21.54 -14.47
N GLU A 5 36.01 22.59 -14.76
CA GLU A 5 36.11 23.79 -13.90
C GLU A 5 34.77 24.54 -13.87
N ARG A 6 34.09 24.62 -15.02
CA ARG A 6 32.75 25.24 -15.12
C ARG A 6 31.71 24.47 -14.32
N ILE A 7 31.78 23.14 -14.31
CA ILE A 7 30.88 22.29 -13.51
C ILE A 7 31.15 22.48 -12.03
N LEU A 8 32.42 22.43 -11.61
CA LEU A 8 32.80 22.62 -10.22
C LEU A 8 32.37 24.00 -9.69
N GLN A 9 32.58 25.07 -10.45
CA GLN A 9 32.11 26.40 -10.06
C GLN A 9 30.59 26.49 -9.89
N LYS A 10 29.81 25.80 -10.72
CA LYS A 10 28.35 25.76 -10.57
C LYS A 10 27.91 24.99 -9.32
N ILE A 11 28.58 23.88 -9.00
CA ILE A 11 28.30 23.10 -7.79
C ILE A 11 28.64 23.92 -6.55
N THR A 12 29.82 24.55 -6.51
CA THR A 12 30.22 25.40 -5.38
C THR A 12 29.24 26.54 -5.16
N LYS A 13 28.87 27.27 -6.22
CA LYS A 13 27.86 28.34 -6.14
C LYS A 13 26.50 27.84 -5.66
N ALA A 14 26.07 26.64 -6.06
CA ALA A 14 24.80 26.08 -5.63
C ALA A 14 24.80 25.67 -4.14
N LEU A 15 25.97 25.27 -3.61
CA LEU A 15 26.15 24.92 -2.20
C LEU A 15 26.36 26.13 -1.29
N GLU A 16 26.84 27.26 -1.83
CA GLU A 16 27.00 28.53 -1.12
C GLU A 16 25.65 29.23 -0.84
N ILE A 17 24.60 28.91 -1.61
CA ILE A 17 23.26 29.45 -1.40
C ILE A 17 22.61 28.64 -0.26
N PRO A 18 22.41 29.24 0.93
CA PRO A 18 21.74 28.54 2.01
C PRO A 18 20.31 28.24 1.58
N THR A 19 19.91 26.97 1.60
CA THR A 19 18.51 26.62 1.37
C THR A 19 17.68 27.24 2.49
N ASP A 20 16.83 28.21 2.14
CA ASP A 20 15.98 28.98 3.06
C ASP A 20 15.04 28.10 3.89
N LYS A 21 14.79 26.87 3.41
CA LYS A 21 14.09 25.82 4.15
C LYS A 21 15.06 24.67 4.43
N PRO A 22 15.25 24.25 5.69
CA PRO A 22 16.00 23.03 5.97
C PRO A 22 15.35 21.88 5.20
N ILE A 23 16.15 21.16 4.40
CA ILE A 23 15.71 19.88 3.84
C ILE A 23 15.30 19.04 5.04
N ALA A 24 14.05 18.59 5.07
CA ALA A 24 13.57 17.72 6.14
C ALA A 24 14.54 16.54 6.25
N LYS A 25 15.28 16.48 7.35
CA LYS A 25 16.23 15.39 7.57
C LYS A 25 15.39 14.11 7.55
N PRO A 26 15.74 13.11 6.72
CA PRO A 26 15.04 11.84 6.76
C PRO A 26 15.18 11.29 8.18
N ASP A 27 14.06 10.91 8.78
CA ASP A 27 14.07 10.34 10.10
C ASP A 27 14.48 8.87 10.00
N PHE A 28 15.77 8.62 10.20
CA PHE A 28 16.34 7.28 10.22
C PHE A 28 16.19 6.57 11.57
N LYS A 29 15.57 7.21 12.57
CA LYS A 29 15.33 6.56 13.88
C LYS A 29 14.18 5.56 13.82
N HIS A 30 13.27 5.73 12.87
CA HIS A 30 12.17 4.81 12.64
C HIS A 30 12.44 3.97 11.39
N SER A 31 12.33 2.64 11.55
CA SER A 31 12.35 1.74 10.41
C SER A 31 11.13 2.02 9.53
N PRO A 32 11.28 2.16 8.19
CA PRO A 32 10.14 2.18 7.29
C PRO A 32 9.46 0.81 7.17
N TYR A 33 10.11 -0.25 7.66
CA TYR A 33 9.57 -1.59 7.71
C TYR A 33 8.74 -1.74 8.99
N ILE A 34 7.54 -2.29 8.83
CA ILE A 34 6.69 -2.70 9.95
C ILE A 34 7.44 -3.81 10.70
N ASP A 35 7.64 -3.66 12.01
CA ASP A 35 8.13 -4.76 12.85
C ASP A 35 7.07 -5.88 12.85
N PHE A 36 7.30 -6.91 12.03
CA PHE A 36 6.45 -8.10 11.95
C PHE A 36 6.62 -9.03 13.17
N THR A 37 7.41 -8.62 14.17
CA THR A 37 7.85 -9.43 15.30
C THR A 37 6.75 -9.69 16.33
N GLU A 38 5.66 -8.91 16.33
CA GLU A 38 4.57 -9.04 17.31
C GLU A 38 3.17 -9.28 16.70
N LYS A 39 2.99 -9.12 15.39
CA LYS A 39 1.71 -9.35 14.72
C LYS A 39 1.82 -10.48 13.71
N GLN A 40 0.90 -11.44 13.79
CA GLN A 40 0.69 -12.43 12.74
C GLN A 40 0.56 -11.71 11.39
N CYS A 41 1.22 -12.23 10.34
CA CYS A 41 1.33 -11.57 9.04
C CYS A 41 -0.04 -11.21 8.45
N GLU A 42 -1.05 -12.03 8.70
CA GLU A 42 -2.43 -11.84 8.26
C GLU A 42 -3.05 -10.59 8.89
N VAL A 43 -2.78 -10.34 10.17
CA VAL A 43 -3.26 -9.17 10.92
C VAL A 43 -2.55 -7.90 10.45
N ALA A 44 -1.22 -7.98 10.29
CA ALA A 44 -0.43 -6.85 9.78
C ALA A 44 -0.88 -6.44 8.36
N PHE A 45 -1.19 -7.42 7.51
CA PHE A 45 -1.75 -7.17 6.18
C PHE A 45 -3.13 -6.52 6.24
N ALA A 46 -4.06 -7.10 7.00
CA ALA A 46 -5.42 -6.55 7.12
C ALA A 46 -5.41 -5.11 7.63
N ASP A 47 -4.59 -4.81 8.64
CA ASP A 47 -4.41 -3.46 9.17
C ASP A 47 -3.89 -2.48 8.11
N ALA A 48 -2.85 -2.87 7.37
CA ALA A 48 -2.28 -2.03 6.33
C ALA A 48 -3.25 -1.80 5.16
N TYR A 49 -3.98 -2.85 4.75
CA TYR A 49 -4.95 -2.78 3.66
C TYR A 49 -6.14 -1.87 4.01
N ASN A 50 -6.65 -1.99 5.23
CA ASN A 50 -7.73 -1.14 5.74
C ASN A 50 -7.28 0.33 5.85
N LYS A 51 -6.05 0.61 6.29
CA LYS A 51 -5.48 1.97 6.28
C LYS A 51 -5.43 2.57 4.86
N GLY A 52 -5.22 1.73 3.85
CA GLY A 52 -5.27 2.10 2.44
C GLY A 52 -6.69 2.33 1.88
N LYS A 53 -7.73 2.32 2.71
CA LYS A 53 -9.16 2.31 2.32
C LYS A 53 -9.58 1.05 1.54
N GLY A 54 -8.79 -0.01 1.62
CA GLY A 54 -9.24 -1.34 1.21
C GLY A 54 -10.26 -1.89 2.20
N GLU A 55 -11.12 -2.80 1.74
CA GLU A 55 -12.02 -3.57 2.61
C GLU A 55 -11.53 -5.02 2.66
N PHE A 56 -11.12 -5.48 3.84
CA PHE A 56 -10.69 -6.86 4.07
C PHE A 56 -11.77 -7.65 4.80
N TYR A 57 -12.04 -8.88 4.34
CA TYR A 57 -12.99 -9.80 4.95
C TYR A 57 -12.30 -11.12 5.27
N PHE A 58 -12.36 -11.54 6.53
CA PHE A 58 -11.91 -12.86 6.96
C PHE A 58 -13.12 -13.79 7.10
N CYS A 59 -13.01 -14.99 6.55
CA CYS A 59 -14.08 -16.00 6.58
C CYS A 59 -13.50 -17.35 7.03
N GLU A 60 -13.97 -17.85 8.18
CA GLU A 60 -13.51 -19.13 8.74
C GLU A 60 -14.01 -20.36 7.97
N THR A 61 -15.18 -20.24 7.33
CA THR A 61 -15.82 -21.32 6.59
C THR A 61 -16.26 -20.86 5.21
N LEU A 62 -16.48 -21.82 4.31
CA LEU A 62 -17.01 -21.54 2.98
C LEU A 62 -18.39 -20.89 3.03
N GLU A 63 -19.25 -21.29 3.95
CA GLU A 63 -20.58 -20.70 4.14
C GLU A 63 -20.49 -19.23 4.60
N ASN A 64 -19.54 -18.93 5.49
CA ASN A 64 -19.25 -17.55 5.91
C ASN A 64 -18.73 -16.72 4.72
N PHE A 65 -17.87 -17.30 3.89
CA PHE A 65 -17.40 -16.65 2.67
C PHE A 65 -18.55 -16.32 1.71
N LEU A 66 -19.40 -17.29 1.38
CA LEU A 66 -20.51 -17.09 0.43
C LEU A 66 -21.52 -16.06 0.94
N SER A 67 -21.85 -16.08 2.23
CA SER A 67 -22.77 -15.10 2.82
C SER A 67 -22.16 -13.70 2.86
N THR A 68 -20.88 -13.58 3.20
CA THR A 68 -20.14 -12.30 3.18
C THR A 68 -20.06 -11.73 1.78
N LEU A 69 -19.72 -12.55 0.77
CA LEU A 69 -19.66 -12.13 -0.63
C LEU A 69 -21.03 -11.64 -1.13
N LYS A 70 -22.10 -12.41 -0.90
CA LYS A 70 -23.47 -11.99 -1.29
C LYS A 70 -23.87 -10.66 -0.65
N ASN A 71 -23.60 -10.49 0.64
CA ASN A 71 -23.89 -9.26 1.36
C ASN A 71 -23.09 -8.07 0.82
N TYR A 72 -21.82 -8.29 0.48
CA TYR A 72 -20.96 -7.28 -0.14
C TYR A 72 -21.50 -6.81 -1.49
N LEU A 73 -21.84 -7.76 -2.37
CA LEU A 73 -22.39 -7.46 -3.71
C LEU A 73 -23.74 -6.74 -3.61
N PHE A 74 -24.62 -7.21 -2.74
CA PHE A 74 -25.93 -6.59 -2.52
C PHE A 74 -25.82 -5.15 -2.04
N LYS A 75 -24.99 -4.88 -1.02
CA LYS A 75 -24.78 -3.53 -0.49
C LYS A 75 -24.26 -2.56 -1.54
N ARG A 76 -23.42 -3.05 -2.46
CA ARG A 76 -22.83 -2.25 -3.54
C ARG A 76 -23.63 -2.26 -4.84
N LYS A 77 -24.77 -2.97 -4.88
CA LYS A 77 -25.62 -3.15 -6.08
C LYS A 77 -24.82 -3.63 -7.29
N LEU A 78 -23.88 -4.56 -7.05
CA LEU A 78 -23.05 -5.15 -8.09
C LEU A 78 -23.74 -6.39 -8.65
N GLU A 79 -24.31 -6.26 -9.85
CA GLU A 79 -25.02 -7.37 -10.52
C GLU A 79 -24.10 -8.26 -11.34
N LYS A 80 -22.95 -7.74 -11.77
CA LYS A 80 -21.98 -8.47 -12.59
C LYS A 80 -20.59 -8.24 -12.01
N ILE A 81 -19.94 -9.34 -11.62
CA ILE A 81 -18.57 -9.33 -11.14
C ILE A 81 -17.72 -10.23 -12.03
N PHE A 82 -16.47 -9.82 -12.21
CA PHE A 82 -15.46 -10.66 -12.84
C PHE A 82 -14.70 -11.40 -11.75
N ILE A 83 -14.60 -12.72 -11.88
CA ILE A 83 -13.87 -13.59 -10.96
C ILE A 83 -12.79 -14.30 -11.76
N TRP A 84 -11.54 -14.14 -11.33
CA TRP A 84 -10.40 -14.73 -12.03
C TRP A 84 -10.29 -16.24 -11.79
N GLU A 85 -10.33 -16.68 -10.53
CA GLU A 85 -10.13 -18.08 -10.16
C GLU A 85 -11.32 -18.96 -10.54
N ASP A 86 -11.07 -20.05 -11.29
CA ASP A 86 -12.12 -20.95 -11.80
C ASP A 86 -12.97 -21.57 -10.69
N TYR A 87 -12.36 -22.00 -9.59
CA TYR A 87 -13.06 -22.55 -8.44
C TYR A 87 -14.05 -21.54 -7.82
N LEU A 88 -13.68 -20.25 -7.79
CA LEU A 88 -14.55 -19.21 -7.27
C LEU A 88 -15.68 -18.87 -8.26
N GLN A 89 -15.42 -18.97 -9.57
CA GLN A 89 -16.48 -18.81 -10.57
C GLN A 89 -17.57 -19.87 -10.38
N GLU A 90 -17.21 -21.13 -10.10
CA GLU A 90 -18.17 -22.20 -9.80
C GLU A 90 -19.00 -21.91 -8.55
N LEU A 91 -18.36 -21.45 -7.48
CA LEU A 91 -19.02 -21.10 -6.22
C LEU A 91 -19.92 -19.86 -6.32
N ALA A 92 -19.59 -18.94 -7.22
CA ALA A 92 -20.27 -17.66 -7.38
C ALA A 92 -21.44 -17.67 -8.37
N LYS A 93 -21.86 -18.86 -8.82
CA LYS A 93 -23.07 -19.07 -9.65
C LYS A 93 -24.35 -18.98 -8.82
N PHE A 94 -24.55 -17.86 -8.12
CA PHE A 94 -25.79 -17.57 -7.42
C PHE A 94 -26.74 -16.69 -8.24
#